data_AF-W2JCN3-F1
#
_entry.id   AF-W2JCN3-F1
#
_cell.length_a   1.000
_cell.length_b   1.000
_cell.length_c   1.000
_cell.angle_alpha   90.00
_cell.angle_beta   90.00
_cell.angle_gamma   90.00
#
_symmetry.space_group_name_H-M   'P 1'
#
loop_
_entity.id
_entity.type
_entity.pdbx_description
1 polymer ?
#
loop_
_entity_poly.entity_id
_entity_poly.type
_entity_poly.pdbx_seq_one_letter_code
_entity_poly.pdbx_strand_id
1 'polypeptide(L)'
;MMNLVPPQWRDPMQWGFMCAASFVRAISCFMRYAGAFCVAIGMSLIFLIGGLFMHAIIPIMADTTLQLVCHLAIAMVLLFNIYFNYALCCATDPGVITAKWKAEADFHDAGVDNNEEDEDEEGDLEQDSDDNELETGRLPRIRPSAVTPDGKNGGDRVQLPRVQLIDPQSVARQRGVEDGMSYCRRCRHFRPQRAHHCSVCNRCIAHLDHHCPWVNNCIGRDNYRYFFSFLVWLAVGCYYAAYMSYRAAYTDLSREQYARVSWRGWHSCSDQNLTLRLDFACRCSCLPK
;
A
#
# COMPACT_ATOMS: atom_id res chain seq x y z
N MET A 1 -11.94 36.39 34.29
CA MET A 1 -11.09 36.22 33.09
C MET A 1 -11.31 34.89 32.35
N MET A 2 -12.03 33.89 32.90
CA MET A 2 -12.21 32.57 32.25
C MET A 2 -13.27 32.51 31.13
N ASN A 3 -14.04 33.59 30.91
CA ASN A 3 -15.12 33.63 29.91
C ASN A 3 -14.67 34.07 28.50
N LEU A 4 -13.38 34.43 28.33
CA LEU A 4 -12.80 34.78 27.02
C LEU A 4 -12.20 33.57 26.29
N VAL A 5 -12.08 32.44 27.00
CA VAL A 5 -11.51 31.20 26.47
C VAL A 5 -12.66 30.35 25.92
N PRO A 6 -12.66 30.00 24.62
CA PRO A 6 -13.73 29.19 24.05
C PRO A 6 -13.84 27.83 24.78
N PRO A 7 -15.04 27.22 24.89
CA PRO A 7 -15.26 26.03 25.70
C PRO A 7 -14.27 24.89 25.44
N GLN A 8 -13.86 24.71 24.18
CA GLN A 8 -12.90 23.67 23.77
C GLN A 8 -11.45 23.87 24.28
N TRP A 9 -11.17 24.95 25.01
CA TRP A 9 -9.85 25.28 25.53
C TRP A 9 -9.79 25.23 27.07
N ARG A 10 -10.90 24.87 27.73
CA ARG A 10 -10.97 24.76 29.20
C ARG A 10 -10.46 23.43 29.76
N ASP A 11 -10.51 22.35 28.98
CA ASP A 11 -10.18 21.01 29.45
C ASP A 11 -8.75 20.58 29.07
N PRO A 12 -7.84 20.32 30.03
CA PRO A 12 -6.47 19.86 29.76
C PRO A 12 -6.41 18.54 28.96
N MET A 13 -7.46 17.72 29.07
CA MET A 13 -7.57 16.46 28.33
C MET A 13 -7.78 16.69 26.83
N GLN A 14 -8.56 17.72 26.46
CA GLN A 14 -8.79 18.10 25.07
C GLN A 14 -7.49 18.60 24.42
N TRP A 15 -6.64 19.30 25.16
CA TRP A 15 -5.29 19.65 24.73
C TRP A 15 -4.45 18.41 24.41
N GLY A 16 -4.49 17.40 25.29
CA GLY A 16 -3.82 16.12 25.06
C GLY A 16 -4.26 15.46 23.74
N PHE A 17 -5.57 15.40 23.49
CA PHE A 17 -6.13 14.86 22.25
C PHE A 17 -5.73 15.66 21.01
N MET A 18 -5.74 16.99 21.07
CA MET A 18 -5.34 17.86 19.95
C MET A 18 -3.84 17.72 19.61
N CYS A 19 -2.98 17.68 20.62
CA CYS A 19 -1.55 17.45 20.44
C CYS A 19 -1.28 16.06 19.83
N ALA A 20 -1.94 15.02 20.35
CA ALA A 20 -1.84 13.66 19.80
C ALA A 20 -2.34 13.59 18.35
N ALA A 21 -3.49 14.21 18.04
CA ALA A 21 -4.03 14.24 16.68
C ALA A 21 -3.10 15.01 15.71
N SER A 22 -2.51 16.11 16.16
CA SER A 22 -1.55 16.90 15.38
C SER A 22 -0.27 16.11 15.13
N PHE A 23 0.21 15.36 16.12
CA PHE A 23 1.37 14.47 15.99
C PHE A 23 1.12 13.33 15.00
N VAL A 24 -0.03 12.65 15.09
CA VAL A 24 -0.41 11.59 14.15
C VAL A 24 -0.52 12.12 12.73
N ARG A 25 -1.05 13.33 12.54
CA ARG A 25 -1.08 14.02 11.24
C ARG A 25 0.33 14.33 10.73
N ALA A 26 1.22 14.81 11.59
CA ALA A 26 2.61 15.09 11.23
C ALA A 26 3.34 13.81 10.80
N ILE A 27 3.20 12.70 11.53
CA ILE A 27 3.76 11.39 11.15
C ILE A 27 3.21 10.94 9.79
N SER A 28 1.89 11.04 9.59
CA SER A 28 1.26 10.62 8.34
C SER A 28 1.78 11.44 7.15
N CYS A 29 2.00 12.74 7.35
CA CYS A 29 2.59 13.63 6.36
C CYS A 29 4.06 13.25 6.08
N PHE A 30 4.84 13.06 7.13
CA PHE A 30 6.23 12.60 7.03
C PHE A 30 6.34 11.29 6.27
N MET A 31 5.49 10.30 6.55
CA MET A 31 5.47 9.02 5.86
C MET A 31 5.21 9.13 4.35
N ARG A 32 4.41 10.10 3.90
CA ARG A 32 4.19 10.34 2.46
C ARG A 32 5.44 10.89 1.77
N TYR A 33 6.13 11.83 2.40
CA TYR A 33 7.35 12.41 1.83
C TYR A 33 8.53 11.42 1.90
N ALA A 34 8.69 10.75 3.05
CA ALA A 34 9.66 9.68 3.22
C ALA A 34 9.39 8.52 2.25
N GLY A 35 8.11 8.21 1.96
CA GLY A 35 7.73 7.18 1.01
C GLY A 35 8.26 7.44 -0.41
N ALA A 36 8.16 8.69 -0.90
CA ALA A 36 8.72 9.05 -2.20
C ALA A 36 10.23 8.81 -2.27
N PHE A 37 10.95 9.11 -1.18
CA PHE A 37 12.37 8.83 -1.06
C PHE A 37 12.66 7.32 -0.99
N CYS A 38 11.87 6.54 -0.25
CA CYS A 38 11.97 5.08 -0.21
C CYS A 38 11.77 4.45 -1.59
N VAL A 39 10.81 4.94 -2.40
CA VAL A 39 10.61 4.48 -3.78
C VAL A 39 11.85 4.76 -4.62
N ALA A 40 12.42 5.96 -4.54
CA ALA A 40 13.62 6.32 -5.28
C ALA A 40 14.82 5.45 -4.89
N ILE A 41 15.00 5.17 -3.59
CA ILE A 41 16.02 4.22 -3.10
C ILE A 41 15.76 2.83 -3.67
N GLY A 42 14.53 2.32 -3.58
CA GLY A 42 14.18 0.98 -4.07
C GLY A 42 14.47 0.83 -5.57
N MET A 43 14.06 1.81 -6.39
CA MET A 43 14.35 1.84 -7.83
C MET A 43 15.84 1.85 -8.12
N SER A 44 16.59 2.71 -7.41
CA SER A 44 18.04 2.84 -7.57
C SER A 44 18.77 1.57 -7.15
N LEU A 45 18.31 0.91 -6.08
CA LEU A 45 18.90 -0.32 -5.57
C LEU A 45 18.68 -1.49 -6.53
N ILE A 46 17.46 -1.65 -7.06
CA ILE A 46 17.14 -2.68 -8.06
C ILE A 46 18.03 -2.50 -9.30
N PHE A 47 18.15 -1.26 -9.80
CA PHE A 47 18.98 -0.97 -10.96
C PHE A 47 20.47 -1.21 -10.68
N LEU A 48 20.98 -0.74 -9.54
CA LEU A 48 22.39 -0.90 -9.17
C LEU A 48 22.76 -2.37 -8.99
N ILE A 49 22.01 -3.13 -8.19
CA ILE A 49 22.30 -4.55 -7.94
C ILE A 49 22.14 -5.36 -9.23
N GLY A 50 21.08 -5.11 -9.99
CA GLY A 50 20.86 -5.76 -11.28
C GLY A 50 21.98 -5.49 -12.28
N GLY A 51 22.40 -4.23 -12.38
CA GLY A 51 23.51 -3.80 -13.24
C GLY A 51 24.84 -4.42 -12.82
N LEU A 52 25.16 -4.42 -11.52
CA LEU A 52 26.36 -5.09 -10.99
C LEU A 52 26.35 -6.59 -11.31
N PHE A 53 25.21 -7.25 -11.17
CA PHE A 53 25.10 -8.67 -11.48
C PHE A 53 25.32 -8.94 -12.97
N MET A 54 24.70 -8.15 -13.85
CA MET A 54 24.84 -8.31 -15.30
C MET A 54 26.22 -7.94 -15.84
N HIS A 55 26.86 -6.89 -15.32
CA HIS A 55 28.11 -6.37 -15.87
C HIS A 55 29.37 -6.88 -15.16
N ALA A 56 29.29 -7.32 -13.90
CA ALA A 56 30.44 -7.82 -13.15
C ALA A 56 30.34 -9.33 -12.92
N ILE A 57 29.26 -9.80 -12.28
CA ILE A 57 29.20 -11.19 -11.80
C ILE A 57 29.02 -12.20 -12.93
N ILE A 58 28.07 -11.98 -13.84
CA ILE A 58 27.79 -12.93 -14.93
C ILE A 58 29.00 -13.14 -15.86
N PRO A 59 29.70 -12.10 -16.35
CA PRO A 59 30.87 -12.27 -17.22
C PRO A 59 32.04 -13.01 -16.54
N ILE A 60 32.16 -12.89 -15.22
CA ILE A 60 33.16 -13.63 -14.44
C ILE A 60 32.79 -15.13 -14.39
N MET A 61 31.51 -15.43 -14.17
CA MET A 61 31.00 -16.79 -13.93
C MET A 61 30.73 -17.62 -15.20
N ALA A 62 30.63 -16.99 -16.36
CA ALA A 62 30.41 -17.69 -17.62
C ALA A 62 31.73 -18.24 -18.19
N ASP A 63 31.76 -19.53 -18.50
CA ASP A 63 32.91 -20.20 -19.11
C ASP A 63 32.85 -20.17 -20.64
N THR A 64 31.64 -20.06 -21.20
CA THR A 64 31.39 -20.02 -22.65
C THR A 64 30.54 -18.83 -23.04
N THR A 65 30.67 -18.37 -24.29
CA THR A 65 29.84 -17.29 -24.83
C THR A 65 28.35 -17.64 -24.82
N LEU A 66 28.00 -18.90 -25.08
CA LEU A 66 26.61 -19.36 -25.02
C LEU A 66 26.06 -19.24 -23.59
N GLN A 67 26.82 -19.70 -22.60
CA GLN A 67 26.43 -19.60 -21.19
C GLN A 67 26.29 -18.14 -20.74
N LEU A 68 27.19 -17.25 -21.19
CA LEU A 68 27.10 -15.81 -20.95
C LEU A 68 25.78 -15.24 -21.50
N VAL A 69 25.47 -15.51 -22.76
CA VAL A 69 24.24 -15.02 -23.41
C VAL A 69 23.00 -15.57 -22.70
N CYS A 70 22.98 -16.86 -22.34
CA CYS A 70 21.87 -17.45 -21.59
C CYS A 70 21.67 -16.79 -20.23
N HIS A 71 22.74 -16.60 -19.44
CA HIS A 71 22.64 -15.96 -18.13
C HIS A 71 22.23 -14.50 -18.21
N LEU A 72 22.72 -13.75 -19.21
CA LEU A 72 22.30 -12.37 -19.46
C LEU A 72 20.83 -12.28 -19.86
N ALA A 73 20.36 -13.18 -20.73
CA ALA A 73 18.94 -13.23 -21.11
C ALA A 73 18.03 -13.52 -19.91
N ILE A 74 18.40 -14.50 -19.08
CA ILE A 74 17.68 -14.82 -17.84
C ILE A 74 17.68 -13.61 -16.89
N ALA A 75 18.84 -13.00 -16.65
CA ALA A 75 18.95 -11.84 -15.76
C ALA A 75 18.14 -10.64 -16.28
N MET A 76 18.13 -10.40 -17.59
CA MET A 76 17.33 -9.34 -18.20
C MET A 76 15.83 -9.57 -18.02
N VAL A 77 15.35 -10.80 -18.21
CA VAL A 77 13.93 -11.16 -17.97
C VAL A 77 13.55 -10.97 -16.50
N LEU A 78 14.41 -11.41 -15.58
CA LEU A 78 14.17 -11.25 -14.14
C LEU A 78 14.13 -9.77 -13.76
N LEU A 79 15.12 -8.98 -14.16
CA LEU A 79 15.18 -7.54 -13.87
C LEU A 79 14.01 -6.77 -14.47
N PHE A 80 13.64 -7.08 -15.71
CA PHE A 80 12.47 -6.48 -16.35
C PHE A 80 11.21 -6.75 -15.52
N ASN A 81 10.96 -8.02 -15.14
CA ASN A 81 9.75 -8.37 -14.39
C ASN A 81 9.74 -7.77 -12.98
N ILE A 82 10.88 -7.75 -12.27
CA ILE A 82 11.00 -7.11 -10.96
C ILE A 82 10.67 -5.62 -11.08
N TYR A 83 11.33 -4.91 -12.00
CA TYR A 83 11.18 -3.47 -12.16
C TYR A 83 9.78 -3.10 -12.65
N PHE A 84 9.26 -3.81 -13.65
CA PHE A 84 7.94 -3.57 -14.22
C PHE A 84 6.83 -3.75 -13.19
N ASN A 85 6.82 -4.86 -12.44
CA ASN A 85 5.81 -5.10 -11.43
C ASN A 85 5.94 -4.13 -10.24
N TYR A 86 7.16 -3.77 -9.85
CA TYR A 86 7.38 -2.76 -8.81
C TYR A 86 6.86 -1.38 -9.25
N ALA A 87 7.17 -0.95 -10.48
CA ALA A 87 6.69 0.31 -11.02
C ALA A 87 5.15 0.35 -11.13
N LEU A 88 4.52 -0.75 -11.61
CA LEU A 88 3.07 -0.86 -11.64
C LEU A 88 2.46 -0.88 -10.24
N CYS A 89 3.10 -1.51 -9.26
CA CYS A 89 2.64 -1.48 -7.87
C CYS A 89 2.62 -0.05 -7.30
N CYS A 90 3.63 0.76 -7.62
CA CYS A 90 3.71 2.17 -7.22
C CYS A 90 2.66 3.03 -7.94
N ALA A 91 2.51 2.85 -9.26
CA ALA A 91 1.70 3.72 -10.11
C ALA A 91 0.20 3.36 -10.15
N THR A 92 -0.16 2.11 -9.85
CA THR A 92 -1.56 1.65 -9.91
C THR A 92 -2.31 2.09 -8.66
N ASP A 93 -3.50 2.65 -8.86
CA ASP A 93 -4.40 2.94 -7.75
C ASP A 93 -4.77 1.65 -7.00
N PRO A 94 -4.69 1.61 -5.66
CA PRO A 94 -4.92 0.39 -4.88
C PRO A 94 -6.39 -0.06 -4.86
N GLY A 95 -7.30 0.77 -5.34
CA GLY A 95 -8.73 0.52 -5.37
C GLY A 95 -9.50 1.62 -4.66
N VAL A 96 -10.62 2.00 -5.28
CA VAL A 96 -11.59 2.96 -4.75
C VAL A 96 -12.89 2.23 -4.39
N ILE A 97 -13.59 2.73 -3.37
CA ILE A 97 -14.95 2.30 -3.09
C ILE A 97 -15.86 2.97 -4.14
N THR A 98 -16.29 2.17 -5.12
CA THR A 98 -17.08 2.62 -6.26
C THR A 98 -18.44 3.17 -5.85
N ALA A 99 -19.01 4.05 -6.70
CA ALA A 99 -20.33 4.64 -6.49
C ALA A 99 -21.45 3.61 -6.35
N LYS A 100 -21.31 2.38 -6.88
CA LYS A 100 -22.28 1.30 -6.64
C LYS A 100 -22.51 1.06 -5.14
N TRP A 101 -21.43 0.98 -4.35
CA TRP A 101 -21.54 0.81 -2.90
C TRP A 101 -21.99 2.09 -2.18
N LYS A 102 -21.68 3.27 -2.74
CA LYS A 102 -22.24 4.52 -2.21
C LYS A 102 -23.76 4.55 -2.42
N ALA A 103 -24.21 4.28 -3.65
CA ALA A 103 -25.61 4.26 -4.03
C ALA A 103 -26.40 3.17 -3.32
N GLU A 104 -25.85 1.97 -3.15
CA GLU A 104 -26.53 0.87 -2.44
C GLU A 104 -26.61 1.12 -0.94
N ALA A 105 -25.57 1.74 -0.35
CA ALA A 105 -25.62 2.22 1.03
C ALA A 105 -26.63 3.36 1.22
N ASP A 106 -26.71 4.29 0.25
CA ASP A 106 -27.63 5.43 0.26
C ASP A 106 -29.09 5.00 -0.02
N PHE A 107 -29.32 3.99 -0.87
CA PHE A 107 -30.67 3.45 -1.18
C PHE A 107 -31.23 2.62 -0.03
N HIS A 108 -30.40 1.79 0.62
CA HIS A 108 -30.85 1.02 1.77
C HIS A 108 -31.10 1.90 3.02
N ASP A 109 -30.61 3.15 3.06
CA ASP A 109 -30.98 4.13 4.10
C ASP A 109 -32.35 4.77 3.82
N ALA A 110 -32.81 4.75 2.57
CA ALA A 110 -34.11 5.29 2.15
C ALA A 110 -35.24 4.25 2.15
N GLY A 111 -34.95 2.98 2.48
CA GLY A 111 -35.84 1.84 2.28
C GLY A 111 -36.24 1.06 3.52
N VAL A 112 -36.14 1.63 4.73
CA VAL A 112 -36.79 1.02 5.90
C VAL A 112 -38.26 1.43 5.87
N ASP A 113 -39.02 0.81 4.96
CA ASP A 113 -40.47 0.73 5.07
C ASP A 113 -40.79 -0.31 6.16
N ASN A 114 -41.53 0.13 7.16
CA ASN A 114 -42.09 -0.73 8.19
C ASN A 114 -43.03 -1.74 7.52
N ASN A 115 -42.80 -3.03 7.77
CA ASN A 115 -43.86 -4.03 7.87
C ASN A 115 -43.42 -5.13 8.84
N GLU A 116 -44.37 -5.51 9.68
CA GLU A 116 -44.28 -6.31 10.91
C GLU A 116 -44.19 -7.83 10.63
N GLU A 117 -44.10 -8.60 11.74
CA GLU A 117 -44.21 -10.08 11.91
C GLU A 117 -42.84 -10.81 11.87
N ASP A 118 -42.30 -11.51 12.89
CA ASP A 118 -42.87 -12.19 14.07
C ASP A 118 -41.82 -12.39 15.21
N GLU A 119 -42.34 -12.37 16.45
CA GLU A 119 -42.10 -13.19 17.66
C GLU A 119 -40.68 -13.71 18.09
N ASP A 120 -40.39 -13.39 19.36
CA ASP A 120 -39.64 -14.13 20.39
C ASP A 120 -38.09 -14.25 20.36
N GLU A 121 -37.42 -13.53 21.27
CA GLU A 121 -36.69 -14.12 22.43
C GLU A 121 -36.00 -13.05 23.31
N GLU A 122 -36.16 -13.19 24.62
CA GLU A 122 -35.58 -12.37 25.69
C GLU A 122 -34.03 -12.55 25.77
N GLY A 123 -33.30 -11.49 26.15
CA GLY A 123 -31.88 -11.64 26.50
C GLY A 123 -31.09 -10.34 26.72
N ASP A 124 -31.20 -9.82 27.94
CA ASP A 124 -30.20 -9.09 28.74
C ASP A 124 -29.61 -7.74 28.29
N LEU A 125 -29.96 -6.77 29.15
CA LEU A 125 -29.46 -5.43 29.39
C LEU A 125 -27.92 -5.31 29.44
N GLU A 126 -27.36 -4.35 28.70
CA GLU A 126 -26.27 -3.52 29.22
C GLU A 126 -26.49 -2.05 28.82
N GLN A 127 -26.57 -1.22 29.86
CA GLN A 127 -26.83 0.21 29.85
C GLN A 127 -25.49 0.93 29.86
N ASP A 128 -25.18 1.71 28.83
CA ASP A 128 -24.12 2.72 28.92
C ASP A 128 -24.64 4.05 28.38
N SER A 129 -24.90 4.93 29.34
CA SER A 129 -25.13 6.35 29.19
C SER A 129 -23.85 7.03 28.71
N ASP A 130 -23.94 7.90 27.71
CA ASP A 130 -23.24 9.19 27.80
C ASP A 130 -23.75 10.20 26.76
N ASP A 131 -24.15 11.33 27.30
CA ASP A 131 -24.72 12.48 26.62
C ASP A 131 -23.63 13.34 25.97
N ASN A 132 -23.82 13.77 24.71
CA ASN A 132 -23.71 15.19 24.35
C ASN A 132 -24.04 15.43 22.87
N GLU A 133 -25.02 16.32 22.69
CA GLU A 133 -25.54 16.85 21.45
C GLU A 133 -24.98 18.28 21.26
N LEU A 134 -24.35 18.61 20.12
CA LEU A 134 -24.51 19.91 19.43
C LEU A 134 -23.85 19.96 18.03
N GLU A 135 -24.71 19.97 17.00
CA GLU A 135 -24.76 20.86 15.81
C GLU A 135 -23.44 21.16 15.02
N THR A 136 -23.30 20.93 13.72
CA THR A 136 -24.15 21.40 12.61
C THR A 136 -23.76 20.71 11.30
N GLY A 137 -24.74 20.26 10.52
CA GLY A 137 -24.57 19.77 9.15
C GLY A 137 -25.85 20.04 8.39
N ARG A 138 -25.90 21.21 7.74
CA ARG A 138 -27.07 21.78 7.05
C ARG A 138 -27.70 20.78 6.08
N LEU A 139 -28.85 20.19 6.44
CA LEU A 139 -29.68 19.37 5.55
C LEU A 139 -30.34 20.25 4.48
N PRO A 140 -30.59 19.72 3.26
CA PRO A 140 -31.26 20.47 2.21
C PRO A 140 -32.70 20.79 2.63
N ARG A 141 -33.10 22.06 2.45
CA ARG A 141 -34.47 22.52 2.68
C ARG A 141 -35.37 21.91 1.60
N ILE A 142 -35.91 20.72 1.84
CA ILE A 142 -37.05 20.20 1.07
C ILE A 142 -38.22 21.12 1.43
N ARG A 143 -38.65 21.96 0.49
CA ARG A 143 -39.99 22.58 0.56
C ARG A 143 -40.94 21.54 -0.01
N PRO A 144 -41.87 20.95 0.77
CA PRO A 144 -42.98 20.26 0.16
C PRO A 144 -43.93 21.36 -0.33
N SER A 145 -43.94 21.63 -1.63
CA SER A 145 -45.13 22.21 -2.24
C SER A 145 -46.15 21.08 -2.32
N ALA A 146 -46.93 20.90 -1.25
CA ALA A 146 -48.08 20.03 -1.27
C ALA A 146 -49.20 20.75 -2.04
N VAL A 147 -49.40 20.38 -3.31
CA VAL A 147 -50.64 20.68 -4.03
C VAL A 147 -51.54 19.48 -3.85
N THR A 148 -52.61 19.63 -3.08
CA THR A 148 -53.71 18.66 -3.04
C THR A 148 -54.62 18.89 -4.26
N PRO A 149 -55.11 17.84 -4.96
CA PRO A 149 -56.00 18.02 -6.11
C PRO A 149 -57.37 18.63 -5.76
N ASP A 150 -57.79 18.49 -4.50
CA ASP A 150 -59.07 19.03 -4.02
C ASP A 150 -58.83 20.20 -3.07
N GLY A 151 -59.02 21.42 -3.58
CA GLY A 151 -58.79 22.67 -2.86
C GLY A 151 -59.79 22.93 -1.73
N LYS A 152 -59.74 22.14 -0.66
CA LYS A 152 -60.46 22.42 0.60
C LYS A 152 -59.49 22.56 1.76
N ASN A 153 -59.43 23.76 2.31
CA ASN A 153 -58.66 24.12 3.50
C ASN A 153 -59.26 23.46 4.74
N GLY A 154 -58.81 22.25 5.09
CA GLY A 154 -59.04 21.61 6.38
C GLY A 154 -57.79 21.74 7.25
N GLY A 155 -57.90 22.49 8.35
CA GLY A 155 -56.79 22.83 9.24
C GLY A 155 -56.35 21.71 10.18
N ASP A 156 -56.14 20.49 9.68
CA ASP A 156 -55.56 19.42 10.48
C ASP A 156 -54.03 19.50 10.41
N ARG A 157 -53.40 19.64 11.58
CA ARG A 157 -51.95 19.54 11.73
C ARG A 157 -51.55 18.12 11.35
N VAL A 158 -50.96 17.95 10.17
CA VAL A 158 -50.26 16.73 9.79
C VAL A 158 -49.14 16.50 10.82
N GLN A 159 -49.30 15.51 11.70
CA GLN A 159 -48.20 15.03 12.53
C GLN A 159 -47.21 14.33 11.62
N LEU A 160 -46.10 15.03 11.31
CA LEU A 160 -44.96 14.37 10.69
C LEU A 160 -44.38 13.38 11.72
N PRO A 161 -44.15 12.11 11.36
CA PRO A 161 -43.52 11.16 12.26
C PRO A 161 -42.17 11.72 12.69
N ARG A 162 -41.84 11.57 13.97
CA ARG A 162 -40.54 11.97 14.53
C ARG A 162 -39.48 11.11 13.84
N VAL A 163 -38.82 11.67 12.83
CA VAL A 163 -37.64 11.06 12.21
C VAL A 163 -36.60 10.90 13.31
N GLN A 164 -36.47 9.69 13.85
CA GLN A 164 -35.36 9.37 14.73
C GLN A 164 -34.12 9.32 13.86
N LEU A 165 -33.15 10.19 14.13
CA LEU A 165 -31.83 10.10 13.53
C LEU A 165 -31.19 8.79 14.05
N ILE A 166 -31.21 7.76 13.23
CA ILE A 166 -30.56 6.50 13.55
C ILE A 166 -29.05 6.74 13.44
N ASP A 167 -28.29 6.40 14.49
CA ASP A 167 -26.83 6.51 14.48
C ASP A 167 -26.27 5.59 13.37
N PRO A 168 -25.52 6.10 12.39
CA PRO A 168 -24.93 5.27 11.33
C PRO A 168 -24.09 4.11 11.86
N GLN A 169 -23.59 4.17 13.09
CA GLN A 169 -22.86 3.07 13.73
C GLN A 169 -23.78 1.96 14.28
N SER A 170 -25.00 2.26 14.71
CA SER A 170 -25.97 1.21 15.08
C SER A 170 -26.41 0.45 13.83
N VAL A 171 -26.72 1.17 12.74
CA VAL A 171 -27.02 0.56 11.43
C VAL A 171 -25.85 -0.26 10.91
N ALA A 172 -24.62 0.24 11.03
CA ALA A 172 -23.44 -0.51 10.61
C ALA A 172 -23.15 -1.74 11.47
N ARG A 173 -23.54 -1.74 12.75
CA ARG A 173 -23.45 -2.94 13.59
C ARG A 173 -24.46 -3.98 13.15
N GLN A 174 -25.71 -3.58 12.92
CA GLN A 174 -26.76 -4.47 12.41
C GLN A 174 -26.39 -5.06 11.04
N ARG A 175 -26.05 -4.21 10.06
CA ARG A 175 -25.57 -4.68 8.73
C ARG A 175 -24.21 -5.36 8.76
N GLY A 176 -23.40 -5.10 9.78
CA GLY A 176 -22.13 -5.78 9.97
C GLY A 176 -22.30 -7.26 10.30
N VAL A 177 -23.42 -7.61 10.92
CA VAL A 177 -23.81 -9.00 11.24
C VAL A 177 -24.33 -9.72 10.00
N GLU A 178 -25.14 -9.05 9.17
CA GLU A 178 -25.76 -9.68 7.98
C GLU A 178 -24.86 -9.65 6.72
N ASP A 179 -24.32 -8.48 6.37
CA ASP A 179 -23.61 -8.24 5.10
C ASP A 179 -22.10 -8.00 5.28
N GLY A 180 -21.61 -7.97 6.52
CA GLY A 180 -20.19 -7.67 6.82
C GLY A 180 -19.76 -6.24 6.49
N MET A 181 -20.71 -5.29 6.41
CA MET A 181 -20.41 -3.87 6.14
C MET A 181 -19.98 -3.11 7.40
N SER A 182 -19.17 -2.06 7.25
CA SER A 182 -18.75 -1.22 8.38
C SER A 182 -18.74 0.27 8.05
N TYR A 183 -19.21 1.14 8.94
CA TYR A 183 -19.25 2.58 8.66
C TYR A 183 -17.89 3.26 8.87
N CYS A 184 -17.48 4.14 7.95
CA CYS A 184 -16.29 4.97 8.13
C CYS A 184 -16.68 6.36 8.63
N ARG A 185 -16.38 6.67 9.91
CA ARG A 185 -16.64 8.01 10.47
C ARG A 185 -15.87 9.14 9.77
N ARG A 186 -14.66 8.84 9.27
CA ARG A 186 -13.79 9.85 8.65
C ARG A 186 -14.20 10.20 7.22
N CYS A 187 -14.62 9.20 6.44
CA CYS A 187 -15.09 9.40 5.06
C CYS A 187 -16.62 9.53 4.94
N ARG A 188 -17.36 9.27 6.02
CA ARG A 188 -18.83 9.37 6.14
C ARG A 188 -19.59 8.55 5.10
N HIS A 189 -19.23 7.28 4.98
CA HIS A 189 -19.96 6.33 4.14
C HIS A 189 -19.76 4.89 4.68
N PHE A 190 -20.65 3.99 4.29
CA PHE A 190 -20.50 2.56 4.56
C PHE A 190 -19.37 1.96 3.72
N ARG A 191 -18.60 1.07 4.33
CA ARG A 191 -17.50 0.34 3.71
C ARG A 191 -17.96 -1.09 3.49
N PRO A 192 -17.77 -1.65 2.28
CA PRO A 192 -18.02 -3.06 2.05
C PRO A 192 -17.05 -3.91 2.87
N GLN A 193 -17.33 -5.21 2.96
CA GLN A 193 -16.47 -6.17 3.64
C GLN A 193 -15.01 -6.04 3.16
N ARG A 194 -14.06 -6.15 4.10
CA ARG A 194 -12.61 -6.05 3.86
C ARG A 194 -12.10 -4.67 3.40
N ALA A 195 -12.95 -3.64 3.30
CA ALA A 195 -12.50 -2.29 3.00
C ALA A 195 -12.15 -1.53 4.29
N HIS A 196 -10.98 -0.88 4.29
CA HIS A 196 -10.47 -0.16 5.46
C HIS A 196 -10.03 1.25 5.09
N HIS A 197 -10.10 2.16 6.06
CA HIS A 197 -9.61 3.52 5.90
C HIS A 197 -8.12 3.57 6.19
N CYS A 198 -7.31 3.99 5.22
CA CYS A 198 -5.91 4.28 5.44
C CYS A 198 -5.75 5.73 5.91
N SER A 199 -5.27 5.95 7.15
CA SER A 199 -4.98 7.28 7.68
C SER A 199 -3.87 8.00 6.89
N VAL A 200 -2.88 7.25 6.42
CA VAL A 200 -1.77 7.80 5.62
C VAL A 200 -2.28 8.31 4.29
N CYS A 201 -3.07 7.55 3.52
CA CYS A 201 -3.65 8.04 2.25
C CYS A 201 -4.90 8.93 2.44
N ASN A 202 -5.48 8.95 3.66
CA ASN A 202 -6.71 9.65 4.01
C ASN A 202 -7.92 9.31 3.12
N ARG A 203 -8.05 8.03 2.77
CA ARG A 203 -9.15 7.49 1.96
C ARG A 203 -9.42 6.03 2.32
N CYS A 204 -10.65 5.59 2.08
CA CYS A 204 -11.01 4.18 2.17
C CYS A 204 -10.55 3.43 0.92
N ILE A 205 -9.89 2.29 1.14
CA ILE A 205 -9.35 1.42 0.09
C ILE A 205 -10.12 0.09 0.13
N ALA A 206 -10.50 -0.41 -1.04
CA ALA A 206 -11.16 -1.71 -1.18
C ALA A 206 -10.15 -2.84 -0.96
N HIS A 207 -10.50 -3.82 -0.12
CA HIS A 207 -9.62 -4.95 0.23
C HIS A 207 -8.22 -4.47 0.64
N LEU A 208 -8.16 -3.47 1.54
CA LEU A 208 -6.88 -2.94 2.02
C LEU A 208 -6.11 -4.05 2.73
N ASP A 209 -4.88 -4.29 2.28
CA ASP A 209 -3.94 -5.15 2.98
C ASP A 209 -3.10 -4.29 3.95
N HIS A 210 -2.31 -3.36 3.42
CA HIS A 210 -1.54 -2.41 4.22
C HIS A 210 -1.14 -1.15 3.43
N HIS A 211 -0.60 -0.15 4.13
CA HIS A 211 0.09 0.97 3.50
C HIS A 211 1.60 0.67 3.52
N CYS A 212 2.23 0.68 2.35
CA CYS A 212 3.64 0.35 2.23
C CYS A 212 4.46 1.60 1.86
N PRO A 213 5.34 2.09 2.74
CA PRO A 213 6.20 3.24 2.45
C PRO A 213 7.13 3.02 1.25
N TRP A 214 7.57 1.77 1.02
CA TRP A 214 8.49 1.44 -0.06
C TRP A 214 7.90 1.62 -1.45
N VAL A 215 6.58 1.49 -1.59
CA VAL A 215 5.86 1.75 -2.85
C VAL A 215 5.15 3.11 -2.84
N ASN A 216 5.26 3.85 -1.73
CA ASN A 216 4.55 5.10 -1.45
C ASN A 216 3.04 5.03 -1.78
N ASN A 217 2.42 3.89 -1.53
CA ASN A 217 1.06 3.60 -1.92
C ASN A 217 0.45 2.54 -0.97
N CYS A 218 -0.89 2.48 -0.91
CA CYS A 218 -1.53 1.32 -0.29
C CYS A 218 -1.40 0.10 -1.20
N ILE A 219 -1.45 -1.08 -0.60
CA ILE A 219 -1.68 -2.34 -1.30
C ILE A 219 -3.14 -2.71 -1.05
N GLY A 220 -3.91 -2.79 -2.13
CA GLY A 220 -5.33 -3.10 -2.11
C GLY A 220 -5.74 -3.91 -3.33
N ARG A 221 -7.04 -4.08 -3.54
CA ARG A 221 -7.61 -4.96 -4.57
C ARG A 221 -6.94 -4.84 -5.95
N ASP A 222 -6.75 -3.62 -6.44
CA ASP A 222 -6.42 -3.40 -7.85
C ASP A 222 -4.92 -3.51 -8.16
N ASN A 223 -4.06 -3.26 -7.15
CA ASN A 223 -2.61 -3.36 -7.29
C ASN A 223 -1.98 -4.59 -6.61
N TYR A 224 -2.77 -5.37 -5.84
CA TYR A 224 -2.29 -6.58 -5.14
C TYR A 224 -1.55 -7.56 -6.06
N ARG A 225 -2.06 -7.75 -7.29
CA ARG A 225 -1.46 -8.67 -8.27
C ARG A 225 -0.02 -8.28 -8.64
N TYR A 226 0.26 -6.98 -8.74
CA TYR A 226 1.58 -6.46 -9.09
C TYR A 226 2.51 -6.55 -7.89
N PHE A 227 2.01 -6.23 -6.69
CA PHE A 227 2.77 -6.40 -5.45
C PHE A 227 3.21 -7.86 -5.26
N PHE A 228 2.28 -8.81 -5.39
CA PHE A 228 2.58 -10.23 -5.26
C PHE A 228 3.56 -10.71 -6.35
N SER A 229 3.33 -10.32 -7.61
CA SER A 229 4.23 -10.68 -8.71
C SER A 229 5.63 -10.10 -8.51
N PHE A 230 5.74 -8.86 -8.03
CA PHE A 230 7.02 -8.25 -7.65
C PHE A 230 7.76 -9.10 -6.61
N LEU A 231 7.09 -9.53 -5.54
CA LEU A 231 7.72 -10.36 -4.50
C LEU A 231 8.18 -11.72 -5.04
N VAL A 232 7.38 -12.36 -5.89
CA VAL A 232 7.75 -13.64 -6.52
C VAL A 232 8.98 -13.48 -7.40
N TRP A 233 8.98 -12.51 -8.31
CA TRP A 233 10.11 -12.26 -9.20
C TRP A 233 11.36 -11.82 -8.44
N LEU A 234 11.20 -11.04 -7.37
CA LEU A 234 12.30 -10.66 -6.47
C LEU A 234 12.87 -11.90 -5.77
N ALA A 235 12.04 -12.79 -5.24
CA ALA A 235 12.49 -14.02 -4.60
C ALA A 235 13.24 -14.95 -5.58
N VAL A 236 12.71 -15.13 -6.79
CA VAL A 236 13.37 -15.91 -7.85
C VAL A 236 14.71 -15.26 -8.25
N GLY A 237 14.75 -13.93 -8.38
CA GLY A 237 15.97 -13.18 -8.67
C GLY A 237 17.02 -13.33 -7.57
N CYS A 238 16.63 -13.21 -6.31
CA CYS A 238 17.50 -13.42 -5.16
C CYS A 238 18.03 -14.85 -5.11
N TYR A 239 17.19 -15.86 -5.35
CA TYR A 239 17.61 -17.26 -5.41
C TYR A 239 18.62 -17.49 -6.54
N TYR A 240 18.35 -16.95 -7.74
CA TYR A 240 19.26 -17.04 -8.88
C TYR A 240 20.61 -16.37 -8.60
N ALA A 241 20.61 -15.18 -8.02
CA ALA A 241 21.82 -14.49 -7.61
C ALA A 241 22.61 -15.29 -6.57
N ALA A 242 21.94 -15.81 -5.54
CA ALA A 242 22.54 -16.65 -4.51
C ALA A 242 23.16 -17.93 -5.09
N TYR A 243 22.48 -18.60 -6.02
CA TYR A 243 23.00 -19.77 -6.71
C TYR A 243 24.28 -19.46 -7.50
N MET A 244 24.28 -18.37 -8.27
CA MET A 244 25.45 -17.96 -9.06
C MET A 244 26.62 -17.55 -8.16
N SER A 245 26.37 -16.81 -7.08
CA SER A 245 27.38 -16.45 -6.09
C SER A 245 27.91 -17.65 -5.31
N TYR A 246 27.06 -18.62 -4.98
CA TYR A 246 27.48 -19.88 -4.36
C TYR A 246 28.42 -20.66 -5.28
N ARG A 247 28.09 -20.77 -6.57
CA ARG A 247 29.00 -21.38 -7.55
C ARG A 247 30.33 -20.64 -7.60
N ALA A 248 30.32 -19.30 -7.58
CA ALA A 248 31.55 -18.50 -7.57
C ALA A 248 32.42 -18.78 -6.33
N ALA A 249 31.81 -18.97 -5.16
CA ALA A 249 32.51 -19.11 -3.90
C ALA A 249 33.01 -20.53 -3.62
N TYR A 250 32.30 -21.56 -4.09
CA TYR A 250 32.54 -22.96 -3.69
C TYR A 250 33.04 -23.85 -4.82
N THR A 251 32.98 -23.43 -6.08
CA THR A 251 33.66 -24.14 -7.16
C THR A 251 35.04 -23.52 -7.36
N ASP A 252 36.05 -24.34 -7.61
CA ASP A 252 37.39 -23.85 -7.94
C ASP A 252 37.30 -22.98 -9.19
N LEU A 253 37.33 -21.66 -8.97
CA LEU A 253 37.43 -20.69 -10.05
C LEU A 253 38.70 -21.01 -10.83
N SER A 254 38.58 -21.17 -12.14
CA SER A 254 39.74 -21.35 -13.01
C SER A 254 40.68 -20.15 -12.86
N ARG A 255 41.98 -20.36 -13.12
CA ARG A 255 42.98 -19.26 -13.09
C ARG A 255 42.57 -18.08 -13.97
N GLU A 256 41.89 -18.36 -15.08
CA GLU A 256 41.35 -17.33 -15.98
C GLU A 256 40.20 -16.54 -15.35
N GLN A 257 39.31 -17.19 -14.59
CA GLN A 257 38.23 -16.51 -13.87
C GLN A 257 38.77 -15.65 -12.72
N TYR A 258 39.75 -16.13 -11.96
CA TYR A 258 40.43 -15.31 -10.95
C TYR A 258 41.11 -14.09 -11.56
N ALA A 259 41.77 -14.24 -12.72
CA ALA A 259 42.36 -13.12 -13.43
C ALA A 259 41.30 -12.08 -13.88
N ARG A 260 40.09 -12.50 -14.26
CA ARG A 260 38.97 -11.60 -14.56
C ARG A 260 38.42 -10.88 -13.31
N VAL A 261 38.42 -11.53 -12.15
CA VAL A 261 38.06 -10.92 -10.86
C VAL A 261 39.11 -9.90 -10.42
N SER A 262 40.40 -10.20 -10.64
CA SER A 262 41.53 -9.43 -10.12
C SER A 262 41.95 -8.24 -11.00
N TRP A 263 41.24 -7.95 -12.10
CA TRP A 263 41.63 -6.91 -13.05
C TRP A 263 40.60 -5.73 -13.09
N ARG A 264 40.77 -4.48 -12.61
CA ARG A 264 41.87 -3.62 -12.10
C ARG A 264 43.30 -3.83 -12.61
N GLY A 265 43.47 -4.68 -13.59
CA GLY A 265 44.51 -4.59 -14.57
C GLY A 265 43.73 -4.21 -15.80
N TRP A 266 44.07 -3.11 -16.42
CA TRP A 266 43.82 -2.89 -17.83
C TRP A 266 45.17 -2.49 -18.45
N HIS A 267 46.27 -2.77 -17.74
CA HIS A 267 47.59 -2.21 -17.97
C HIS A 267 48.72 -3.24 -18.14
N SER A 268 48.43 -4.54 -18.27
CA SER A 268 49.50 -5.55 -18.43
C SER A 268 49.20 -6.58 -19.53
N CYS A 269 48.28 -6.26 -20.46
CA CYS A 269 48.04 -7.08 -21.65
C CYS A 269 47.89 -6.21 -22.91
N SER A 270 48.68 -5.13 -22.99
CA SER A 270 48.92 -4.38 -24.23
C SER A 270 50.39 -4.47 -24.68
N ASP A 271 51.24 -5.23 -23.98
CA ASP A 271 52.69 -5.26 -24.23
C ASP A 271 53.23 -6.65 -24.63
N GLN A 272 52.41 -7.52 -25.25
CA GLN A 272 52.89 -8.82 -25.73
C GLN A 272 52.87 -8.99 -27.25
N ASN A 273 52.89 -7.91 -28.03
CA ASN A 273 53.09 -8.00 -29.49
C ASN A 273 54.18 -7.08 -30.06
N LEU A 274 55.06 -6.51 -29.24
CA LEU A 274 56.20 -5.77 -29.78
C LEU A 274 57.38 -5.77 -28.80
N THR A 275 58.17 -6.84 -28.81
CA THR A 275 59.65 -6.82 -28.92
C THR A 275 60.26 -8.09 -28.32
N LEU A 276 60.89 -8.87 -29.20
CA LEU A 276 62.01 -9.73 -28.88
C LEU A 276 63.02 -8.95 -28.02
N ARG A 277 63.27 -9.38 -26.77
CA ARG A 277 64.61 -9.57 -26.16
C ARG A 277 64.56 -9.66 -24.63
N LEU A 278 65.29 -10.65 -24.14
CA LEU A 278 65.99 -10.73 -22.85
C LEU A 278 65.16 -11.12 -21.61
N ASP A 279 65.35 -12.40 -21.24
CA ASP A 279 65.72 -12.86 -19.90
C ASP A 279 65.65 -11.82 -18.77
N PHE A 280 64.70 -11.97 -17.85
CA PHE A 280 64.96 -12.27 -16.42
C PHE A 280 63.65 -12.20 -15.64
N ALA A 281 63.49 -13.15 -14.72
CA ALA A 281 62.65 -13.05 -13.52
C ALA A 281 61.11 -12.97 -13.70
N CYS A 282 60.49 -14.13 -13.84
CA CYS A 282 59.38 -14.45 -12.93
C CYS A 282 59.38 -15.95 -12.59
N ARG A 283 60.34 -16.33 -11.74
CA ARG A 283 60.21 -17.54 -10.91
C ARG A 283 59.14 -17.25 -9.86
N CYS A 284 58.07 -18.02 -9.85
CA CYS A 284 57.55 -18.63 -8.62
C CYS A 284 56.63 -19.79 -9.00
N SER A 285 57.29 -20.94 -9.15
CA SER A 285 56.93 -22.17 -8.45
C SER A 285 55.51 -22.68 -8.63
N CYS A 286 55.39 -23.56 -9.63
CA CYS A 286 54.62 -24.79 -9.48
C CYS A 286 54.94 -25.45 -8.12
N LEU A 287 53.93 -25.78 -7.34
CA LEU A 287 54.00 -26.86 -6.36
C LEU A 287 52.99 -27.94 -6.81
N PRO A 288 53.44 -29.20 -6.96
CA PRO A 288 52.62 -30.29 -7.48
C PRO A 288 51.92 -31.09 -6.37
N LYS A 289 50.77 -31.66 -6.75
CA LYS A 289 50.00 -32.78 -6.16
C LYS A 289 49.64 -32.73 -4.68
#